data_AF-A0A1A8PUZ6-F1
#
_entry.id   AF-A0A1A8PUZ6-F1
#
_cell.length_a   1.000
_cell.length_b   1.000
_cell.length_c   1.000
_cell.angle_alpha   90.00
_cell.angle_beta   90.00
_cell.angle_gamma   90.00
#
_symmetry.space_group_name_H-M   'P 1'
#
loop_
_entity.id
_entity.type
_entity.pdbx_description
1 polymer ?
#
loop_
_entity_poly.entity_id
_entity_poly.type
_entity_poly.pdbx_seq_one_letter_code
_entity_poly.pdbx_strand_id
1 'polypeptide(L)'
;DKCVNYVENSLVYATGRLFVDTHFQEDKKHMMEELIDGVRWAFIDMLEKENDWMDRQTKKRAIEKAHAVLPKVGYPEFILNDTYLNEDLRKLEFSEKDYYGNVMQTLKFIAQSDISWLRKSVPRTEWFTNPTTVNAFYSSSTNQIRFPAGELQKPFFWGKEYPR
;
A
#
# COMPACT_ATOMS: atom_id res chain seq x y z
N ASP A 1 19.54 -8.15 -9.09
CA ASP A 1 18.53 -7.12 -9.42
C ASP A 1 17.41 -7.64 -10.32
N LYS A 2 17.66 -8.08 -11.56
CA LYS A 2 16.59 -8.49 -12.49
C LYS A 2 15.63 -9.57 -11.94
N CYS A 3 16.15 -10.64 -11.35
CA CYS A 3 15.31 -11.72 -10.81
C CYS A 3 14.55 -11.28 -9.56
N VAL A 4 15.19 -10.50 -8.68
CA VAL A 4 14.56 -9.94 -7.47
C VAL A 4 13.40 -9.04 -7.87
N ASN A 5 13.63 -8.08 -8.76
CA ASN A 5 12.59 -7.18 -9.25
C ASN A 5 11.45 -7.95 -9.94
N TYR A 6 11.76 -9.02 -10.68
CA TYR A 6 10.73 -9.82 -11.33
C TYR A 6 9.82 -10.49 -10.31
N VAL A 7 10.40 -11.14 -9.29
CA VAL A 7 9.62 -11.83 -8.24
C VAL A 7 8.87 -10.82 -7.39
N GLU A 8 9.49 -9.69 -7.04
CA GLU A 8 8.87 -8.59 -6.31
C GLU A 8 7.63 -8.04 -7.03
N ASN A 9 7.71 -7.83 -8.34
CA ASN A 9 6.56 -7.32 -9.12
C ASN A 9 5.49 -8.38 -9.38
N SER A 10 5.86 -9.66 -9.36
CA SER A 10 4.94 -10.75 -9.71
C SER A 10 4.25 -11.37 -8.49
N LEU A 11 4.95 -11.46 -7.37
CA LEU A 11 4.52 -12.09 -6.11
C LEU A 11 4.58 -11.06 -4.97
N VAL A 12 3.85 -9.96 -5.14
CA VAL A 12 3.93 -8.75 -4.30
C VAL A 12 3.68 -9.02 -2.82
N TYR A 13 2.72 -9.89 -2.48
CA TYR A 13 2.36 -10.14 -1.08
C TYR A 13 3.31 -11.12 -0.39
N ALA A 14 3.83 -12.12 -1.12
CA ALA A 14 4.83 -13.04 -0.58
C ALA A 14 6.18 -12.34 -0.33
N THR A 15 6.64 -11.56 -1.30
CA THR A 15 7.86 -10.74 -1.12
C THR A 15 7.66 -9.65 -0.07
N GLY A 16 6.48 -9.04 -0.02
CA GLY A 16 6.09 -8.10 1.03
C GLY A 16 6.17 -8.70 2.42
N ARG A 17 5.67 -9.93 2.63
CA ARG A 17 5.75 -10.65 3.91
C ARG A 17 7.21 -10.85 4.34
N LEU A 18 8.05 -11.36 3.46
CA LEU A 18 9.49 -11.55 3.73
C LEU A 18 10.19 -10.23 4.11
N PHE A 19 9.86 -9.14 3.41
CA PHE A 19 10.41 -7.83 3.70
C PHE A 19 9.95 -7.30 5.06
N VAL A 20 8.65 -7.39 5.36
CA VAL A 20 8.08 -6.92 6.62
C VAL A 20 8.71 -7.65 7.80
N ASP A 21 8.84 -8.97 7.72
CA ASP A 21 9.43 -9.80 8.79
C ASP A 21 10.89 -9.44 9.10
N THR A 22 11.62 -9.01 8.07
CA THR A 22 13.07 -8.78 8.20
C THR A 22 13.42 -7.32 8.48
N HIS A 23 12.66 -6.37 7.90
CA HIS A 23 13.09 -4.97 7.80
C HIS A 23 12.09 -3.97 8.37
N PHE A 24 10.83 -4.36 8.62
CA PHE A 24 9.82 -3.42 9.08
C PHE A 24 9.56 -3.55 10.58
N GLN A 25 9.50 -2.41 11.26
CA GLN A 25 9.18 -2.35 12.69
C GLN A 25 7.80 -1.71 12.84
N GLU A 26 6.94 -2.35 13.63
CA GLU A 26 5.52 -1.95 13.75
C GLU A 26 5.33 -0.57 14.37
N ASP A 27 6.30 -0.10 15.16
CA ASP A 27 6.27 1.25 15.71
C ASP A 27 6.28 2.34 14.62
N LYS A 28 6.92 2.08 13.48
CA LYS A 28 6.91 3.00 12.33
C LYS A 28 5.53 3.14 11.70
N LYS A 29 4.74 2.06 11.68
CA LYS A 29 3.36 2.09 11.19
C LYS A 29 2.53 3.02 12.06
N HIS A 30 2.55 2.80 13.38
CA HIS A 30 1.80 3.63 14.34
C HIS A 30 2.22 5.09 14.31
N MET A 31 3.52 5.38 14.20
CA MET A 31 3.99 6.75 14.10
C MET A 31 3.55 7.43 12.79
N MET A 32 3.56 6.70 11.67
CA MET A 32 3.08 7.24 10.40
C MET A 32 1.55 7.45 10.42
N GLU A 33 0.79 6.57 11.07
CA GLU A 33 -0.66 6.77 11.29
C GLU A 33 -0.92 8.06 12.09
N GLU A 34 -0.19 8.28 13.18
CA GLU A 34 -0.28 9.51 13.97
C GLU A 34 0.11 10.76 13.15
N LEU A 35 1.18 10.66 12.35
CA LEU A 35 1.61 11.75 11.48
C LEU A 35 0.55 12.11 10.44
N ILE A 36 -0.08 11.10 9.82
CA ILE A 36 -1.17 11.31 8.86
C ILE A 36 -2.33 12.05 9.52
N ASP A 37 -2.70 11.69 10.74
CA ASP A 37 -3.77 12.37 11.48
C ASP A 37 -3.41 13.83 11.77
N GLY A 38 -2.16 14.10 12.17
CA GLY A 38 -1.65 15.46 12.37
C GLY A 38 -1.66 16.30 11.08
N VAL A 39 -1.21 15.74 9.97
CA VAL A 39 -1.23 16.40 8.64
C VAL A 39 -2.67 16.65 8.19
N ARG A 40 -3.59 15.69 8.39
CA ARG A 40 -5.01 15.86 8.07
C ARG A 40 -5.60 17.02 8.88
N TRP A 41 -5.31 17.07 10.18
CA TRP A 41 -5.76 18.17 11.03
C TRP A 41 -5.23 19.52 10.54
N ALA A 42 -3.92 19.63 10.27
CA ALA A 42 -3.32 20.86 9.81
C ALA A 42 -3.89 21.32 8.45
N PHE A 43 -4.15 20.38 7.54
CA PHE A 43 -4.79 20.67 6.25
C PHE A 43 -6.21 21.23 6.43
N ILE A 44 -7.00 20.65 7.32
CA ILE A 44 -8.35 21.14 7.64
C ILE A 44 -8.28 22.53 8.28
N ASP A 45 -7.36 22.73 9.24
CA ASP A 45 -7.17 24.02 9.92
C ASP A 45 -6.83 25.14 8.92
N MET A 46 -5.90 24.88 8.00
CA MET A 46 -5.53 25.78 6.91
C MET A 46 -6.72 26.08 5.98
N LEU A 47 -7.52 25.07 5.61
CA LEU A 47 -8.73 25.27 4.79
C LEU A 47 -9.74 26.19 5.49
N GLU A 48 -9.90 26.06 6.80
CA GLU A 48 -10.86 26.86 7.56
C GLU A 48 -10.39 28.30 7.77
N LYS A 49 -9.13 28.47 8.23
CA LYS A 49 -8.63 29.75 8.75
C LYS A 49 -7.87 30.61 7.75
N GLU A 50 -7.12 29.99 6.84
CA GLU A 50 -6.15 30.71 6.01
C GLU A 50 -6.58 30.79 4.55
N ASN A 51 -7.36 29.82 4.07
CA ASN A 51 -7.80 29.77 2.69
C ASN A 51 -8.87 30.84 2.40
N ASP A 52 -8.56 31.90 1.67
CA ASP A 52 -9.48 33.00 1.37
C ASP A 52 -10.15 32.90 -0.01
N TRP A 53 -9.63 32.06 -0.89
CA TRP A 53 -10.11 31.92 -2.26
C TRP A 53 -11.29 30.94 -2.44
N MET A 54 -11.52 30.02 -1.49
CA MET A 54 -12.65 29.09 -1.55
C MET A 54 -13.88 29.64 -0.83
N ASP A 55 -15.04 29.54 -1.47
CA ASP A 55 -16.31 29.81 -0.82
C ASP A 55 -16.62 28.76 0.28
N ARG A 56 -17.54 29.13 1.19
CA ARG A 56 -17.90 28.30 2.35
C ARG A 56 -18.45 26.93 1.98
N GLN A 57 -19.22 26.80 0.89
CA GLN A 57 -19.80 25.52 0.49
C GLN A 57 -18.71 24.58 -0.04
N THR A 58 -17.78 25.11 -0.84
CA THR A 58 -16.67 24.34 -1.39
C THR A 58 -15.71 23.89 -0.28
N LYS A 59 -15.39 24.76 0.69
CA LYS A 59 -14.61 24.38 1.89
C LYS A 59 -15.24 23.21 2.64
N LYS A 60 -16.55 23.27 2.88
CA LYS A 60 -17.27 22.18 3.57
C LYS A 60 -17.09 20.84 2.84
N ARG A 61 -17.20 20.82 1.51
CA ARG A 61 -16.98 19.60 0.71
C ARG A 61 -15.53 19.11 0.74
N ALA A 62 -14.57 20.03 0.75
CA ALA A 62 -13.16 19.67 0.86
C ALA A 62 -12.84 19.04 2.22
N ILE A 63 -13.40 19.58 3.31
CA ILE A 63 -13.26 19.04 4.67
C ILE A 63 -13.92 17.66 4.77
N GLU A 64 -15.15 17.49 4.24
CA GLU A 64 -15.83 16.19 4.15
C GLU A 64 -14.95 15.15 3.44
N LYS A 65 -14.31 15.53 2.32
CA LYS A 65 -13.37 14.65 1.60
C LYS A 65 -12.13 14.33 2.43
N ALA A 66 -11.52 15.33 3.08
CA ALA A 66 -10.31 15.16 3.88
C ALA A 66 -10.52 14.18 5.04
N HIS A 67 -11.66 14.26 5.73
CA HIS A 67 -12.06 13.27 6.75
C HIS A 67 -12.30 11.88 6.17
N ALA A 68 -12.81 11.80 4.94
CA ALA A 68 -13.07 10.53 4.28
C ALA A 68 -11.81 9.87 3.67
N VAL A 69 -10.63 10.51 3.71
CA VAL A 69 -9.37 9.92 3.20
C VAL A 69 -8.94 8.78 4.11
N LEU A 70 -8.86 7.58 3.53
CA LEU A 70 -8.46 6.37 4.24
C LEU A 70 -6.95 6.10 4.07
N PRO A 71 -6.18 6.06 5.17
CA PRO A 71 -4.77 5.70 5.10
C PRO A 71 -4.56 4.19 5.05
N LYS A 72 -3.49 3.78 4.35
CA LYS A 72 -2.93 2.43 4.38
C LYS A 72 -1.42 2.55 4.58
N VAL A 73 -0.92 1.98 5.67
CA VAL A 73 0.45 2.22 6.17
C VAL A 73 1.18 0.91 6.37
N GLY A 74 2.38 0.79 5.80
CA GLY A 74 3.22 -0.39 5.86
C GLY A 74 2.75 -1.48 4.90
N TYR A 75 1.82 -2.32 5.35
CA TYR A 75 1.45 -3.56 4.66
C TYR A 75 0.02 -4.02 5.00
N PRO A 76 -0.62 -4.83 4.13
CA PRO A 76 -1.90 -5.45 4.44
C PRO A 76 -1.75 -6.52 5.53
N GLU A 77 -2.58 -6.46 6.58
CA GLU A 77 -2.52 -7.42 7.69
C GLU A 77 -2.65 -8.89 7.24
N PHE A 78 -3.39 -9.15 6.15
CA PHE A 78 -3.61 -10.50 5.65
C PHE A 78 -2.32 -11.19 5.16
N ILE A 79 -1.25 -10.45 4.84
CA ILE A 79 0.02 -11.06 4.42
C ILE A 79 0.75 -11.74 5.58
N LEU A 80 0.39 -11.42 6.82
CA LEU A 80 0.92 -12.11 8.01
C LEU A 80 0.24 -13.46 8.26
N ASN A 81 -0.81 -13.78 7.51
CA ASN A 81 -1.53 -15.05 7.60
C ASN A 81 -1.01 -16.02 6.53
N ASP A 82 -0.20 -16.98 6.96
CA ASP A 82 0.41 -17.98 6.08
C ASP A 82 -0.62 -18.79 5.29
N THR A 83 -1.79 -19.09 5.89
CA THR A 83 -2.88 -19.79 5.18
C THR A 83 -3.41 -18.96 4.02
N TYR A 84 -3.55 -17.65 4.20
CA TYR A 84 -4.02 -16.76 3.13
C TYR A 84 -3.00 -16.71 1.98
N LEU A 85 -1.71 -16.51 2.29
CA LEU A 85 -0.66 -16.46 1.26
C LEU A 85 -0.53 -17.78 0.49
N ASN A 86 -0.61 -18.92 1.19
CA ASN A 86 -0.54 -20.23 0.54
C ASN A 86 -1.72 -20.47 -0.40
N GLU A 87 -2.93 -20.08 -0.03
CA GLU A 87 -4.11 -20.20 -0.89
C GLU A 87 -4.04 -19.26 -2.11
N ASP A 88 -3.54 -18.04 -1.95
CA ASP A 88 -3.36 -17.08 -3.05
C ASP A 88 -2.39 -17.63 -4.12
N LEU A 89 -1.34 -18.33 -3.68
CA LEU A 89 -0.30 -18.88 -4.54
C LEU A 89 -0.54 -20.34 -4.97
N ARG A 90 -1.62 -20.99 -4.50
CA ARG A 90 -1.85 -22.44 -4.68
C ARG A 90 -1.87 -22.90 -6.14
N LYS A 91 -2.12 -21.99 -7.10
CA LYS A 91 -2.19 -22.29 -8.53
C LYS A 91 -0.83 -22.18 -9.24
N LEU A 92 0.23 -21.78 -8.55
CA LEU A 92 1.57 -21.62 -9.10
C LEU A 92 2.44 -22.79 -8.64
N GLU A 93 3.12 -23.43 -9.59
CA GLU A 93 4.02 -24.55 -9.34
C GLU A 93 5.37 -24.26 -10.00
N PHE A 94 6.36 -23.87 -9.22
CA PHE A 94 7.66 -23.45 -9.75
C PHE A 94 8.64 -24.61 -9.90
N SER A 95 9.39 -24.61 -10.99
CA SER A 95 10.51 -25.54 -11.23
C SER A 95 11.82 -24.79 -11.30
N GLU A 96 12.82 -25.22 -10.52
CA GLU A 96 14.18 -24.64 -10.58
C GLU A 96 14.85 -24.84 -11.94
N LYS A 97 14.35 -25.78 -12.76
CA LYS A 97 14.90 -26.15 -14.06
C LYS A 97 14.19 -25.50 -15.25
N ASP A 98 13.07 -24.80 -15.04
CA ASP A 98 12.26 -24.21 -16.11
C ASP A 98 11.83 -22.77 -15.79
N TYR A 99 12.76 -21.84 -15.97
CA TYR A 99 12.50 -20.42 -15.79
C TYR A 99 11.42 -19.89 -16.76
N TYR A 100 11.44 -20.32 -18.02
CA TYR A 100 10.48 -19.84 -19.02
C TYR A 100 9.05 -20.26 -18.66
N GLY A 101 8.87 -21.53 -18.28
CA GLY A 101 7.59 -22.04 -17.77
C GLY A 101 7.12 -21.29 -16.53
N ASN A 102 8.02 -21.01 -15.58
CA ASN A 102 7.72 -20.19 -14.39
C ASN A 102 7.22 -18.78 -14.77
N VAL A 103 7.85 -18.13 -15.75
CA VAL A 103 7.42 -16.80 -16.19
C VAL A 103 6.06 -16.86 -16.88
N MET A 104 5.87 -17.81 -17.80
CA MET A 104 4.62 -17.92 -18.56
C MET A 104 3.41 -18.25 -17.67
N GLN A 105 3.57 -19.16 -16.71
CA GLN A 105 2.48 -19.48 -15.77
C GLN A 105 2.14 -18.27 -14.88
N THR A 106 3.15 -17.51 -14.46
CA THR A 106 2.97 -16.35 -13.58
C THR A 106 2.23 -15.23 -14.31
N LEU A 107 2.63 -14.92 -15.55
CA LEU A 107 1.92 -13.94 -16.39
C LEU A 107 0.46 -14.35 -16.63
N LYS A 108 0.20 -15.64 -16.88
CA LYS A 108 -1.16 -16.16 -17.03
C LYS A 108 -1.98 -16.01 -15.76
N PHE A 109 -1.39 -16.32 -14.60
CA PHE A 109 -2.03 -16.17 -13.30
C PHE A 109 -2.42 -14.71 -13.02
N ILE A 110 -1.51 -13.77 -13.24
CA ILE A 110 -1.77 -12.32 -13.05
C ILE A 110 -2.92 -11.87 -13.97
N ALA A 111 -2.85 -12.18 -15.26
CA ALA A 111 -3.90 -11.81 -16.21
C ALA A 111 -5.28 -12.39 -15.83
N GLN A 112 -5.32 -13.63 -15.35
CA GLN A 112 -6.55 -14.26 -14.87
C GLN A 112 -7.09 -13.61 -13.60
N SER A 113 -6.20 -13.23 -12.67
CA SER A 113 -6.57 -12.51 -11.46
C SER A 113 -7.20 -11.16 -11.79
N ASP A 114 -6.57 -10.38 -12.67
CA ASP A 114 -7.06 -9.08 -13.13
C ASP A 114 -8.43 -9.17 -13.79
N ILE A 115 -8.61 -10.11 -14.72
CA ILE A 115 -9.90 -10.33 -15.41
C ILE A 115 -10.98 -10.76 -14.42
N SER A 116 -10.63 -11.48 -13.35
CA SER A 116 -11.59 -11.95 -12.34
C SER A 116 -12.28 -10.81 -11.59
N TRP A 117 -11.72 -9.59 -11.61
CA TRP A 117 -12.28 -8.40 -10.98
C TRP A 117 -13.37 -7.71 -11.81
N LEU A 118 -13.48 -7.99 -13.11
CA LEU A 118 -14.33 -7.23 -14.05
C LEU A 118 -15.80 -7.08 -13.63
N ARG A 119 -16.37 -8.06 -12.91
CA ARG A 119 -17.77 -8.06 -12.47
C ARG A 119 -17.92 -7.96 -10.95
N LYS A 120 -16.84 -7.66 -10.23
CA LYS A 120 -16.83 -7.49 -8.78
C LYS A 120 -16.85 -6.01 -8.42
N SER A 121 -17.40 -5.68 -7.25
CA SER A 121 -17.23 -4.34 -6.67
C SER A 121 -15.77 -4.15 -6.25
N VAL A 122 -15.29 -2.90 -6.26
CA VAL A 122 -13.93 -2.59 -5.81
C VAL A 122 -13.88 -2.73 -4.29
N PRO A 123 -13.14 -3.71 -3.76
CA PRO A 123 -12.99 -3.88 -2.32
C PRO A 123 -12.12 -2.76 -1.74
N ARG A 124 -12.59 -2.12 -0.65
CA ARG A 124 -11.80 -1.09 0.04
C ARG A 124 -10.60 -1.68 0.80
N THR A 125 -10.65 -2.97 1.11
CA THR A 125 -9.60 -3.71 1.82
C THR A 125 -8.36 -3.94 0.96
N GLU A 126 -8.48 -4.00 -0.36
CA GLU A 126 -7.35 -4.31 -1.26
C GLU A 126 -6.32 -3.20 -1.36
N TRP A 127 -5.04 -3.56 -1.33
CA TRP A 127 -3.93 -2.61 -1.29
C TRP A 127 -3.44 -2.22 -2.68
N PHE A 128 -3.41 -3.18 -3.63
CA PHE A 128 -2.91 -2.97 -5.00
C PHE A 128 -1.56 -2.24 -5.06
N THR A 129 -0.73 -2.41 -4.02
CA THR A 129 0.56 -1.76 -3.87
C THR A 129 1.45 -2.72 -3.12
N ASN A 130 2.67 -2.93 -3.63
CA ASN A 130 3.62 -3.82 -3.02
C ASN A 130 4.20 -3.17 -1.73
N PRO A 131 4.15 -3.85 -0.57
CA PRO A 131 4.76 -3.37 0.67
C PRO A 131 6.23 -2.96 0.55
N THR A 132 7.00 -3.55 -0.37
CA THR A 132 8.44 -3.26 -0.54
C THR A 132 8.73 -1.97 -1.31
N THR A 133 7.72 -1.37 -1.94
CA THR A 133 7.89 -0.18 -2.78
C THR A 133 8.37 1.03 -1.98
N VAL A 134 9.41 1.70 -2.49
CA VAL A 134 9.89 3.01 -1.99
C VAL A 134 9.19 4.11 -2.79
N ASN A 135 7.94 4.39 -2.44
CA ASN A 135 7.14 5.50 -2.96
C ASN A 135 5.89 5.71 -2.09
N ALA A 136 5.09 6.75 -2.36
CA ALA A 136 3.75 6.92 -1.77
C ALA A 136 2.72 7.24 -2.86
N PHE A 137 1.45 6.88 -2.62
CA PHE A 137 0.40 6.97 -3.63
C PHE A 137 -0.91 7.54 -3.09
N TYR A 138 -1.64 8.28 -3.93
CA TYR A 138 -3.04 8.63 -3.72
C TYR A 138 -3.91 8.04 -4.85
N SER A 139 -5.05 7.46 -4.48
CA SER A 139 -6.06 6.95 -5.42
C SER A 139 -7.33 7.79 -5.34
N SER A 140 -7.68 8.47 -6.43
CA SER A 140 -8.89 9.31 -6.50
C SER A 140 -10.18 8.48 -6.48
N SER A 141 -10.17 7.28 -7.05
CA SER A 141 -11.34 6.40 -7.12
C SER A 141 -11.70 5.77 -5.77
N THR A 142 -10.71 5.49 -4.93
CA THR A 142 -10.91 4.90 -3.60
C THR A 142 -10.74 5.88 -2.44
N ASN A 143 -10.34 7.13 -2.73
CA ASN A 143 -10.01 8.17 -1.75
C ASN A 143 -9.02 7.67 -0.69
N GLN A 144 -7.96 6.99 -1.14
CA GLN A 144 -6.97 6.34 -0.28
C GLN A 144 -5.58 6.92 -0.48
N ILE A 145 -4.86 7.11 0.61
CA ILE A 145 -3.41 7.37 0.63
C ILE A 145 -2.69 6.10 1.08
N ARG A 146 -1.57 5.78 0.43
CA ARG A 146 -0.81 4.53 0.66
C ARG A 146 0.66 4.85 0.88
N PHE A 147 1.18 4.39 2.01
CA PHE A 147 2.59 4.45 2.40
C PHE A 147 3.08 3.03 2.63
N PRO A 148 3.69 2.36 1.64
CA PRO A 148 4.24 1.02 1.80
C PRO A 148 5.38 0.99 2.81
N ALA A 149 5.65 -0.18 3.38
CA ALA A 149 6.73 -0.39 4.34
C ALA A 149 8.11 0.03 3.79
N GLY A 150 8.32 -0.12 2.48
CA GLY A 150 9.54 0.32 1.79
C GLY A 150 9.77 1.83 1.81
N GLU A 151 8.75 2.68 1.92
CA GLU A 151 8.92 4.14 2.06
C GLU A 151 9.24 4.54 3.52
N LEU A 152 8.88 3.69 4.49
CA LEU A 152 9.02 3.95 5.93
C LEU A 152 10.42 3.59 6.44
N GLN A 153 11.43 4.11 5.75
CA GLN A 153 12.83 3.95 6.09
C GLN A 153 13.63 5.21 5.77
N LYS A 154 14.91 5.21 6.14
CA LYS A 154 15.82 6.32 5.85
C LYS A 154 15.96 6.49 4.32
N PRO A 155 16.00 7.72 3.80
CA PRO A 155 16.07 9.00 4.51
C PRO A 155 14.70 9.68 4.69
N PHE A 156 13.59 8.95 4.61
CA PHE A 156 12.25 9.53 4.74
C PHE A 156 11.69 9.40 6.15
N PHE A 157 12.00 8.28 6.82
CA PHE A 157 11.43 7.96 8.12
C PHE A 157 12.40 7.17 9.01
N TRP A 158 12.70 7.72 10.19
CA TRP A 158 13.65 7.13 11.16
C TRP A 158 12.96 6.43 12.36
N GLY A 159 11.63 6.52 12.48
CA GLY A 159 10.92 6.00 13.66
C GLY A 159 11.22 6.81 14.92
N LYS A 160 11.18 6.18 16.10
CA LYS A 160 11.30 6.85 17.41
C LYS A 160 12.69 7.44 17.70
N GLU A 161 13.69 7.08 16.91
CA GLU A 161 15.08 7.50 17.12
C GLU A 161 15.37 8.92 16.63
N TYR A 162 14.41 9.58 15.98
CA TYR A 162 14.58 10.92 15.41
C TYR A 162 13.52 11.89 15.93
N PRO A 163 13.87 13.19 16.09
CA PRO A 163 12.89 14.20 16.48
C PRO A 163 11.69 14.22 15.54
N ARG A 164 10.52 14.49 16.12
CA ARG A 164 9.29 14.77 15.36
C ARG A 164 9.38 16.14 14.69
#